data_AF-A0AAI9T0S3-F1
#
_entry.id   AF-A0AAI9T0S3-F1
#
_cell.length_a   1.000
_cell.length_b   1.000
_cell.length_c   1.000
_cell.angle_alpha   90.00
_cell.angle_beta   90.00
_cell.angle_gamma   90.00
#
_symmetry.space_group_name_H-M   'P 1'
#
loop_
_entity.id
_entity.type
_entity.pdbx_description
1 polymer ?
#
loop_
_entity_poly.entity_id
_entity_poly.type
_entity_poly.pdbx_seq_one_letter_code
_entity_poly.pdbx_strand_id
1 'polypeptide(L)'
;MESKVVVPGQYIVPAYRLEDNIQVKYVSGRGTIVNQIQDRESSKFIPIICATIVGRTYIKQLPKREVATDNAEVDSAQKQQDVVEEKEKEEEEEEGGGGENNDTPTFIVYVVPKDQPVPNEPQQFEPDQGSNCISINLPKENDIVLVRITRISQKQAWCELIAVENKYKQVNILSDSGIGSNGATAHASIPPGGGSQHMFNPQTIATSAQVQAQIYDLGENFKGIIRSQDIRSTERDRVVVGEYFKPGDMVRAMIISLGDGSNYYLTTARNDLGVVFAKSEGGAGSLMYPIDWQHMLDPDTGLVEKRKNANPFV
;
A
#
# COMPACT_ATOMS: atom_id res chain seq x y z
N MET A 1 2.82 17.20 22.98
CA MET A 1 4.07 16.97 23.73
C MET A 1 5.26 17.27 22.85
N GLU A 2 6.35 17.80 23.42
CA GLU A 2 7.62 18.01 22.71
C GLU A 2 8.14 16.68 22.12
N SER A 3 8.69 16.76 20.90
CA SER A 3 9.22 15.60 20.20
C SER A 3 10.44 15.05 20.92
N LYS A 4 10.39 13.81 21.41
CA LYS A 4 11.52 13.14 22.05
C LYS A 4 12.16 12.17 21.07
N VAL A 5 13.49 12.08 21.07
CA VAL A 5 14.21 11.05 20.32
C VAL A 5 14.06 9.71 21.04
N VAL A 6 13.64 8.69 20.31
CA VAL A 6 13.41 7.33 20.82
C VAL A 6 14.16 6.30 19.98
N VAL A 7 14.46 5.17 20.62
CA VAL A 7 15.08 3.99 19.99
C VAL A 7 14.14 2.78 20.05
N PRO A 8 14.31 1.77 19.19
CA PRO A 8 13.53 0.53 19.23
C PRO A 8 13.52 -0.11 20.63
N GLY A 9 12.35 -0.56 21.08
CA GLY A 9 12.13 -1.13 22.42
C GLY A 9 11.90 -0.09 23.52
N GLN A 10 12.11 1.20 23.25
CA GLN A 10 11.88 2.24 24.24
C GLN A 10 10.39 2.49 24.46
N TYR A 11 9.97 2.47 25.72
CA TYR A 11 8.60 2.82 26.11
C TYR A 11 8.33 4.32 25.94
N ILE A 12 7.18 4.65 25.35
CA ILE A 12 6.78 6.03 25.04
C ILE A 12 5.71 6.50 26.04
N VAL A 13 4.56 5.83 26.07
CA VAL A 13 3.38 6.23 26.87
C VAL A 13 2.48 5.01 27.14
N PRO A 14 1.81 4.91 28.31
CA PRO A 14 0.78 3.89 28.52
C PRO A 14 -0.42 4.10 27.57
N ALA A 15 -1.14 3.03 27.24
CA ALA A 15 -2.31 3.11 26.35
C ALA A 15 -3.45 3.95 26.96
N TYR A 16 -3.51 4.04 28.29
CA TYR A 16 -4.44 4.89 29.01
C TYR A 16 -3.65 5.73 30.02
N ARG A 17 -3.96 7.03 30.07
CA ARG A 17 -3.38 7.95 31.04
C ARG A 17 -4.47 8.86 31.58
N LEU A 18 -4.43 9.14 32.88
CA LEU A 18 -5.28 10.16 33.49
C LEU A 18 -4.55 11.51 33.40
N GLU A 19 -5.12 12.49 32.69
CA GLU A 19 -4.63 13.87 32.63
C GLU A 19 -5.77 14.78 33.13
N ASP A 20 -5.52 15.58 34.17
CA ASP A 20 -6.52 16.49 34.77
C ASP A 20 -7.87 15.82 35.12
N ASN A 21 -7.82 14.59 35.65
CA ASN A 21 -8.99 13.73 35.93
C ASN A 21 -9.80 13.27 34.71
N ILE A 22 -9.29 13.50 33.50
CA ILE A 22 -9.87 13.02 32.24
C ILE A 22 -9.05 11.82 31.76
N GLN A 23 -9.73 10.73 31.40
CA GLN A 23 -9.08 9.57 30.81
C GLN A 23 -8.70 9.88 29.36
N VAL A 24 -7.42 9.78 29.05
CA VAL A 24 -6.86 9.96 27.71
C VAL A 24 -6.45 8.60 27.16
N LYS A 25 -6.90 8.30 25.94
CA LYS A 25 -6.55 7.06 25.22
C LYS A 25 -5.44 7.32 24.22
N TYR A 26 -4.40 6.49 24.24
CA TYR A 26 -3.32 6.51 23.25
C TYR A 26 -3.39 5.27 22.38
N VAL A 27 -3.33 5.46 21.07
CA VAL A 27 -3.34 4.41 20.05
C VAL A 27 -1.98 4.35 19.37
N SER A 28 -1.51 3.13 19.07
CA SER A 28 -0.27 2.92 18.34
C SER A 28 -0.42 3.33 16.87
N GLY A 29 0.45 4.23 16.41
CA GLY A 29 0.60 4.58 15.00
C GLY A 29 1.87 3.97 14.40
N ARG A 30 2.25 4.44 13.21
CA ARG A 30 3.46 4.00 12.48
C ARG A 30 4.72 4.17 13.34
N GLY A 31 5.59 3.14 13.32
CA GLY A 31 6.83 3.13 14.10
C GLY A 31 6.64 2.83 15.59
N THR A 32 5.44 2.40 15.99
CA THR A 32 5.14 1.98 17.37
C THR A 32 4.36 0.68 17.39
N ILE A 33 4.40 -0.03 18.53
CA ILE A 33 3.59 -1.21 18.82
C ILE A 33 3.13 -1.17 20.28
N VAL A 34 1.94 -1.70 20.56
CA VAL A 34 1.47 -1.90 21.94
C VAL A 34 2.15 -3.15 22.49
N ASN A 35 2.90 -2.99 23.58
CA ASN A 35 3.49 -4.07 24.35
C ASN A 35 2.78 -4.18 25.70
N GLN A 36 2.70 -5.37 26.27
CA GLN A 36 2.07 -5.63 27.56
C GLN A 36 3.17 -5.87 28.59
N ILE A 37 3.34 -4.95 29.54
CA ILE A 37 4.30 -5.14 30.63
C ILE A 37 3.58 -5.79 31.80
N GLN A 38 4.13 -6.90 32.30
CA GLN A 38 3.66 -7.50 33.54
C GLN A 38 4.19 -6.72 34.74
N ASP A 39 3.28 -6.28 35.60
CA ASP A 39 3.64 -5.72 36.90
C ASP A 39 4.19 -6.82 37.82
N ARG A 40 5.35 -6.55 38.43
CA ARG A 40 6.09 -7.52 39.25
C ARG A 40 5.35 -7.89 40.54
N GLU A 41 4.51 -6.98 41.04
CA GLU A 41 3.82 -7.14 42.31
C GLU A 41 2.35 -7.57 42.13
N SER A 42 1.67 -7.06 41.10
CA SER A 42 0.23 -7.27 40.94
C SER A 42 -0.19 -8.36 39.94
N SER A 43 0.73 -9.03 39.23
CA SER A 43 0.41 -9.94 38.10
C SER A 43 -0.50 -9.32 37.01
N LYS A 44 -0.67 -7.99 37.01
CA LYS A 44 -1.50 -7.26 36.04
C LYS A 44 -0.65 -6.88 34.83
N PHE A 45 -1.28 -6.86 33.66
CA PHE A 45 -0.65 -6.40 32.44
C PHE A 45 -1.01 -4.94 32.17
N ILE A 46 0.02 -4.13 31.89
CA ILE A 46 -0.11 -2.72 31.57
C ILE A 46 0.21 -2.56 30.08
N PRO A 47 -0.78 -2.17 29.25
CA PRO A 47 -0.53 -1.88 27.84
C PRO A 47 0.28 -0.59 27.72
N ILE A 48 1.45 -0.68 27.11
CA ILE A 48 2.35 0.44 26.86
C ILE A 48 2.67 0.54 25.38
N ILE A 49 2.69 1.75 24.84
CA ILE A 49 3.16 1.99 23.48
C ILE A 49 4.68 2.07 23.51
N CYS A 50 5.34 1.22 22.72
CA CYS A 50 6.78 1.18 22.57
C CYS A 50 7.20 1.53 21.14
N ALA A 51 8.36 2.15 20.99
CA ALA A 51 8.94 2.47 19.69
C ALA A 51 9.49 1.20 19.02
N THR A 52 9.28 1.05 17.72
CA THR A 52 9.88 -0.03 16.92
C THR A 52 11.03 0.46 16.03
N ILE A 53 11.16 1.77 15.86
CA ILE A 53 12.18 2.41 15.00
C ILE A 53 12.92 3.51 15.76
N VAL A 54 14.10 3.89 15.27
CA VAL A 54 14.82 5.08 15.75
C VAL A 54 14.21 6.32 15.11
N GLY A 55 13.81 7.29 15.93
CA GLY A 55 13.18 8.50 15.38
C GLY A 55 12.77 9.51 16.44
N ARG A 56 11.94 10.47 16.03
CA ARG A 56 11.28 11.42 16.95
C ARG A 56 9.82 11.02 17.15
N THR A 57 9.34 11.15 18.38
CA THR A 57 7.93 10.90 18.71
C THR A 57 7.04 12.06 18.29
N TYR A 58 5.88 11.74 17.74
CA TYR A 58 4.81 12.69 17.43
C TYR A 58 3.51 12.15 17.96
N ILE A 59 2.81 12.96 18.75
CA ILE A 59 1.52 12.59 19.34
C ILE A 59 0.49 13.57 18.81
N LYS A 60 -0.55 13.06 18.16
CA LYS A 60 -1.61 13.87 17.56
C LYS A 60 -2.97 13.45 18.09
N GLN A 61 -3.82 14.42 18.40
CA GLN A 61 -5.20 14.16 18.78
C GLN A 61 -6.00 13.76 17.54
N LEU A 62 -6.75 12.66 17.63
CA LEU A 62 -7.70 12.26 16.60
C LEU A 62 -8.97 13.11 16.73
N PRO A 63 -9.51 13.63 15.61
CA PRO A 63 -10.80 14.31 15.64
C PRO A 63 -11.88 13.33 16.09
N LYS A 64 -12.88 13.83 16.83
CA LYS A 64 -14.02 13.03 17.25
C LYS A 64 -14.76 12.57 16.00
N ARG A 65 -15.01 11.26 15.86
CA ARG A 65 -16.00 10.78 14.90
C ARG A 65 -17.35 11.28 15.41
N GLU A 66 -17.92 12.28 14.74
CA GLU A 66 -19.33 12.60 14.92
C GLU A 66 -20.11 11.35 14.50
N VAL A 67 -20.81 10.75 15.46
CA VAL A 67 -21.78 9.71 15.16
C VAL A 67 -22.85 10.39 14.32
N ALA A 68 -22.87 10.10 13.03
CA ALA A 68 -23.99 10.45 12.17
C ALA A 68 -25.23 9.77 12.77
N THR A 69 -26.03 10.53 13.51
CA THR A 69 -27.39 10.12 13.84
C THR A 69 -28.17 10.23 12.53
N ASP A 70 -28.25 9.12 11.80
CA ASP A 70 -29.14 8.96 10.66
C ASP A 70 -30.60 8.95 11.18
N ASN A 71 -31.12 10.15 11.47
CA ASN A 71 -32.56 10.41 11.47
C ASN A 71 -32.91 10.99 10.10
N ALA A 72 -33.02 10.12 9.10
CA ALA A 72 -33.70 10.45 7.86
C ALA A 72 -35.01 9.67 7.83
N GLU A 73 -36.10 10.42 7.99
CA GLU A 73 -37.46 9.95 7.82
C GLU A 73 -37.66 9.31 6.45
N VAL A 74 -38.48 8.28 6.47
CA VAL A 74 -38.91 7.43 5.37
C VAL A 74 -39.65 8.26 4.32
N ASP A 75 -39.23 8.18 3.06
CA ASP A 75 -40.19 8.22 1.96
C ASP A 75 -39.90 7.14 0.92
N SER A 76 -40.99 6.53 0.47
CA SER A 76 -41.07 5.16 -0.02
C SER A 76 -41.43 5.09 -1.50
N ALA A 77 -40.69 4.29 -2.29
CA ALA A 77 -41.17 3.53 -3.45
C ALA A 77 -40.02 2.66 -4.01
N GLN A 78 -39.93 1.35 -3.68
CA GLN A 78 -40.40 0.19 -4.47
C GLN A 78 -39.64 0.01 -5.81
N LYS A 79 -38.91 -1.09 -6.10
CA LYS A 79 -39.14 -2.55 -5.96
C LYS A 79 -37.76 -3.28 -5.92
N GLN A 80 -37.50 -4.25 -5.03
CA GLN A 80 -37.76 -5.72 -5.18
C GLN A 80 -37.18 -6.30 -6.49
N GLN A 81 -36.33 -7.33 -6.55
CA GLN A 81 -36.08 -8.51 -5.71
C GLN A 81 -34.70 -9.11 -6.09
N ASP A 82 -33.90 -9.53 -5.12
CA ASP A 82 -33.49 -10.95 -4.96
C ASP A 82 -32.63 -11.09 -3.69
N VAL A 83 -33.18 -11.82 -2.73
CA VAL A 83 -32.61 -12.27 -1.46
C VAL A 83 -32.58 -13.79 -1.52
N VAL A 84 -31.66 -14.40 -0.75
CA VAL A 84 -31.40 -15.83 -0.45
C VAL A 84 -30.05 -16.21 -1.06
N GLU A 85 -29.01 -16.65 -0.35
CA GLU A 85 -28.68 -16.98 1.04
C GLU A 85 -27.13 -16.90 1.07
N GLU A 86 -26.47 -16.37 2.09
CA GLU A 86 -25.82 -17.20 3.12
C GLU A 86 -25.51 -16.30 4.33
N LYS A 87 -26.24 -16.56 5.42
CA LYS A 87 -25.78 -16.27 6.78
C LYS A 87 -25.03 -17.51 7.24
N GLU A 88 -23.80 -17.35 7.72
CA GLU A 88 -23.34 -17.98 8.96
C GLU A 88 -21.90 -17.56 9.29
N LYS A 89 -21.70 -17.32 10.59
CA LYS A 89 -20.44 -17.14 11.34
C LYS A 89 -19.84 -15.73 11.35
N GLU A 90 -20.19 -15.00 12.41
CA GLU A 90 -19.22 -14.43 13.37
C GLU A 90 -20.02 -13.94 14.59
N GLU A 91 -20.36 -14.87 15.49
CA GLU A 91 -20.60 -14.59 16.90
C GLU A 91 -19.62 -15.47 17.67
N GLU A 92 -18.77 -14.81 18.48
CA GLU A 92 -18.17 -15.23 19.75
C GLU A 92 -16.79 -14.56 19.92
N GLU A 93 -16.82 -13.34 20.47
CA GLU A 93 -15.96 -12.90 21.58
C GLU A 93 -16.52 -11.56 22.12
N GLU A 94 -17.79 -11.61 22.56
CA GLU A 94 -18.31 -10.66 23.56
C GLU A 94 -18.28 -11.35 24.92
N GLU A 95 -17.21 -11.15 25.70
CA GLU A 95 -17.31 -11.10 27.16
C GLU A 95 -16.28 -10.10 27.69
N GLY A 96 -16.77 -8.96 28.22
CA GLY A 96 -15.89 -7.99 28.85
C GLY A 96 -16.42 -6.58 29.07
N GLY A 97 -17.72 -6.43 29.31
CA GLY A 97 -18.43 -5.30 29.95
C GLY A 97 -17.78 -3.91 30.04
N GLY A 98 -18.46 -2.93 29.43
CA GLY A 98 -18.27 -1.52 29.77
C GLY A 98 -18.81 -0.58 28.69
N GLY A 99 -20.13 -0.47 28.59
CA GLY A 99 -20.75 0.63 27.85
C GLY A 99 -20.41 1.95 28.55
N GLU A 100 -19.46 2.70 28.01
CA GLU A 100 -19.21 4.08 28.40
C GLU A 100 -19.20 4.98 27.16
N ASN A 101 -20.30 5.72 26.98
CA ASN A 101 -20.31 6.96 26.23
C ASN A 101 -19.47 8.01 26.98
N ASN A 102 -18.16 7.79 27.07
CA ASN A 102 -17.22 8.77 27.60
C ASN A 102 -16.43 9.35 26.43
N ASP A 103 -16.62 10.65 26.23
CA ASP A 103 -15.96 11.55 25.30
C ASP A 103 -14.44 11.64 25.60
N THR A 104 -13.76 10.50 25.50
CA THR A 104 -12.37 10.33 25.88
C THR A 104 -11.49 10.82 24.73
N PRO A 105 -10.67 11.86 24.94
CA PRO A 105 -9.78 12.34 23.89
C PRO A 105 -8.80 11.22 23.52
N THR A 106 -8.83 10.84 22.24
CA THR A 106 -7.96 9.81 21.69
C THR A 106 -6.79 10.46 20.98
N PHE A 107 -5.58 10.05 21.30
CA PHE A 107 -4.34 10.46 20.66
C PHE A 107 -3.71 9.27 19.95
N ILE A 108 -3.02 9.53 18.85
CA ILE A 108 -2.25 8.54 18.13
C ILE A 108 -0.76 8.88 18.20
N VAL A 109 0.06 7.87 18.43
CA VAL A 109 1.49 7.99 18.68
C VAL A 109 2.27 7.47 17.48
N TYR A 110 3.10 8.33 16.89
CA TYR A 110 3.99 7.98 15.79
C TYR A 110 5.44 8.10 16.22
N VAL A 111 6.29 7.30 15.60
CA VAL A 111 7.73 7.54 15.55
C VAL A 111 8.10 7.75 14.09
N VAL A 112 8.77 8.85 13.79
CA VAL A 112 9.21 9.19 12.42
C VAL A 112 10.74 9.27 12.40
N PRO A 113 11.42 8.62 11.43
CA PRO A 113 12.86 8.75 11.25
C PRO A 113 13.29 10.19 10.99
N LYS A 114 14.55 10.53 11.28
CA LYS A 114 15.09 11.89 11.11
C LYS A 114 15.01 12.42 9.66
N ASP A 115 15.05 11.52 8.68
CA ASP A 115 15.11 11.85 7.26
C ASP A 115 13.74 11.96 6.58
N GLN A 116 12.65 11.73 7.32
CA GLN A 116 11.29 11.83 6.81
C GLN A 116 10.60 13.11 7.30
N PRO A 117 9.90 13.83 6.41
CA PRO A 117 9.16 15.02 6.78
C PRO A 117 8.02 14.67 7.73
N VAL A 118 7.79 15.55 8.70
CA VAL A 118 6.73 15.39 9.71
C VAL A 118 5.37 15.68 9.08
N PRO A 119 4.39 14.79 9.22
CA PRO A 119 3.00 15.04 8.83
C PRO A 119 2.40 16.24 9.61
N ASN A 120 2.28 17.40 8.99
CA ASN A 120 1.63 18.57 9.62
C ASN A 120 0.09 18.54 9.49
N GLU A 121 -0.49 17.75 8.58
CA GLU A 121 -1.93 17.81 8.26
C GLU A 121 -2.79 16.66 8.84
N PRO A 122 -4.06 16.92 9.21
CA PRO A 122 -4.98 15.93 9.80
C PRO A 122 -5.46 14.83 8.85
N GLN A 123 -5.50 15.06 7.53
CA GLN A 123 -6.01 14.10 6.53
C GLN A 123 -5.05 12.96 6.16
N GLN A 124 -4.00 12.75 6.95
CA GLN A 124 -2.97 11.73 6.69
C GLN A 124 -3.02 10.57 7.68
N PHE A 125 -4.06 10.56 8.48
CA PHE A 125 -4.27 9.64 9.57
C PHE A 125 -5.69 9.08 9.46
N GLU A 126 -5.99 8.43 8.35
CA GLU A 126 -7.01 7.38 8.43
C GLU A 126 -6.42 6.28 9.31
N PRO A 127 -7.09 5.89 10.40
CA PRO A 127 -6.69 4.73 11.17
C PRO A 127 -6.86 3.54 10.24
N ASP A 128 -5.75 3.08 9.68
CA ASP A 128 -5.69 1.85 8.90
C ASP A 128 -6.16 0.73 9.83
N GLN A 129 -7.43 0.34 9.71
CA GLN A 129 -8.06 -0.58 10.64
C GLN A 129 -7.33 -1.92 10.55
N GLY A 130 -6.58 -2.27 11.61
CA GLY A 130 -6.03 -3.62 11.80
C GLY A 130 -4.66 -3.93 11.21
N SER A 131 -3.95 -3.01 10.53
CA SER A 131 -2.66 -3.37 9.92
C SER A 131 -1.46 -3.09 10.85
N ASN A 132 -0.83 -4.16 11.36
CA ASN A 132 0.45 -4.09 12.07
C ASN A 132 1.48 -3.34 11.20
N CYS A 133 1.85 -2.13 11.63
CA CYS A 133 2.69 -1.19 10.86
C CYS A 133 4.18 -1.59 10.94
N ILE A 134 4.56 -2.70 10.31
CA ILE A 134 5.87 -3.33 10.48
C ILE A 134 6.98 -2.70 9.60
N SER A 135 6.65 -1.94 8.56
CA SER A 135 7.66 -1.30 7.70
C SER A 135 7.15 -0.02 7.04
N ILE A 136 8.06 0.95 6.88
CA ILE A 136 7.71 2.32 6.46
C ILE A 136 7.49 2.43 4.94
N ASN A 137 8.01 1.47 4.16
CA ASN A 137 8.05 1.55 2.70
C ASN A 137 7.50 0.29 1.99
N LEU A 138 6.88 -0.64 2.73
CA LEU A 138 6.22 -1.78 2.08
C LEU A 138 4.87 -1.31 1.51
N PRO A 139 4.57 -1.60 0.24
CA PRO A 139 3.29 -1.21 -0.35
C PRO A 139 2.12 -1.85 0.40
N LYS A 140 1.17 -1.02 0.87
CA LYS A 140 -0.05 -1.47 1.53
C LYS A 140 -1.26 -1.35 0.63
N GLU A 141 -2.40 -1.88 1.09
CA GLU A 141 -3.68 -1.62 0.45
C GLU A 141 -3.97 -0.11 0.44
N ASN A 142 -4.58 0.36 -0.65
CA ASN A 142 -4.87 1.76 -0.94
C ASN A 142 -3.66 2.68 -1.14
N ASP A 143 -2.43 2.18 -1.04
CA ASP A 143 -1.26 2.97 -1.43
C ASP A 143 -1.24 3.16 -2.96
N ILE A 144 -0.79 4.35 -3.36
CA ILE A 144 -0.53 4.66 -4.77
C ILE A 144 0.90 4.25 -5.08
N VAL A 145 1.08 3.53 -6.19
CA VAL A 145 2.36 2.98 -6.63
C VAL A 145 2.61 3.34 -8.08
N LEU A 146 3.89 3.56 -8.39
CA LEU A 146 4.36 3.64 -9.76
C LEU A 146 4.83 2.25 -10.19
N VAL A 147 4.20 1.72 -11.23
CA VAL A 147 4.48 0.38 -11.75
C VAL A 147 4.95 0.46 -13.19
N ARG A 148 5.79 -0.50 -13.59
CA ARG A 148 6.19 -0.71 -14.99
C ARG A 148 5.47 -1.93 -15.54
N ILE A 149 4.80 -1.78 -16.67
CA ILE A 149 4.15 -2.90 -17.35
C ILE A 149 5.22 -3.80 -17.97
N THR A 150 5.24 -5.07 -17.60
CA THR A 150 6.21 -6.06 -18.10
C THR A 150 5.62 -6.88 -19.24
N ARG A 151 4.39 -7.36 -19.05
CA ARG A 151 3.71 -8.24 -20.01
C ARG A 151 2.22 -7.96 -20.02
N ILE A 152 1.62 -8.06 -21.20
CA ILE A 152 0.18 -7.89 -21.38
C ILE A 152 -0.45 -9.19 -21.87
N SER A 153 -1.64 -9.47 -21.36
CA SER A 153 -2.58 -10.48 -21.83
C SER A 153 -3.91 -9.80 -22.18
N GLN A 154 -4.81 -10.52 -22.83
CA GLN A 154 -6.15 -10.00 -23.16
C GLN A 154 -6.96 -9.62 -21.92
N LYS A 155 -6.79 -10.35 -20.81
CA LYS A 155 -7.57 -10.16 -19.57
C LYS A 155 -6.84 -9.36 -18.49
N GLN A 156 -5.51 -9.25 -18.57
CA GLN A 156 -4.72 -8.65 -17.51
C GLN A 156 -3.38 -8.11 -18.01
N ALA A 157 -2.87 -7.09 -17.33
CA ALA A 157 -1.52 -6.59 -17.48
C ALA A 157 -0.70 -6.96 -16.23
N TRP A 158 0.45 -7.57 -16.47
CA TRP A 158 1.47 -7.87 -15.46
C TRP A 158 2.41 -6.69 -15.36
N CYS A 159 2.82 -6.35 -14.15
CA CYS A 159 3.65 -5.21 -13.87
C CYS A 159 4.57 -5.45 -12.68
N GLU A 160 5.56 -4.58 -12.55
CA GLU A 160 6.53 -4.54 -11.45
C GLU A 160 6.40 -3.21 -10.72
N LEU A 161 6.30 -3.24 -9.39
CA LEU A 161 6.21 -2.06 -8.54
C LEU A 161 7.60 -1.46 -8.35
N ILE A 162 7.76 -0.19 -8.73
CA ILE A 162 9.04 0.52 -8.69
C ILE A 162 9.13 1.42 -7.46
N ALA A 163 8.07 2.18 -7.21
CA ALA A 163 8.02 3.15 -6.14
C ALA A 163 6.63 3.20 -5.49
N VAL A 164 6.60 3.45 -4.19
CA VAL A 164 5.38 3.84 -3.47
C VAL A 164 5.35 5.35 -3.43
N GLU A 165 4.23 5.92 -3.86
CA GLU A 165 3.97 7.35 -3.76
C GLU A 165 3.54 7.67 -2.32
N ASN A 166 4.42 8.34 -1.58
CA ASN A 166 4.05 8.98 -0.34
C ASN A 166 3.93 10.49 -0.60
N LYS A 167 2.88 11.13 -0.06
CA LYS A 167 2.53 12.54 -0.29
C LYS A 167 3.69 13.53 -0.07
N TYR A 168 4.74 13.11 0.63
CA TYR A 168 5.88 13.95 0.95
C TYR A 168 7.22 13.54 0.33
N LYS A 169 7.33 12.31 -0.18
CA LYS A 169 8.54 11.81 -0.84
C LYS A 169 8.21 10.54 -1.60
N GLN A 170 8.52 10.49 -2.89
CA GLN A 170 8.56 9.21 -3.60
C GLN A 170 9.69 8.38 -3.01
N VAL A 171 9.34 7.21 -2.49
CA VAL A 171 10.33 6.29 -1.92
C VAL A 171 10.39 5.07 -2.83
N ASN A 172 11.59 4.79 -3.34
CA ASN A 172 11.85 3.57 -4.07
C ASN A 172 11.61 2.39 -3.13
N ILE A 173 10.91 1.37 -3.63
CA ILE A 173 10.60 0.19 -2.82
C ILE A 173 11.88 -0.60 -2.52
N LEU A 174 12.74 -0.71 -3.54
CA LEU A 174 14.08 -1.26 -3.41
C LEU A 174 15.09 -0.14 -3.21
N SER A 175 16.06 -0.36 -2.32
CA SER A 175 17.20 0.55 -2.14
C SER A 175 18.18 0.50 -3.31
N ASP A 176 18.22 -0.61 -4.05
CA ASP A 176 19.08 -0.84 -5.21
C ASP A 176 18.28 -1.57 -6.30
N SER A 177 18.37 -1.07 -7.53
CA SER A 177 17.76 -1.68 -8.71
C SER A 177 18.63 -2.77 -9.35
N GLY A 178 19.81 -3.05 -8.81
CA GLY A 178 20.72 -4.07 -9.33
C GLY A 178 21.35 -3.68 -10.67
N ILE A 179 21.37 -2.38 -11.02
CA ILE A 179 21.95 -1.92 -12.28
C ILE A 179 23.45 -2.20 -12.28
N GLY A 180 23.93 -2.90 -13.30
CA GLY A 180 25.35 -3.24 -13.44
C GLY A 180 25.76 -4.55 -12.78
N SER A 181 24.86 -5.23 -12.05
CA SER A 181 25.12 -6.58 -11.50
C SER A 181 25.46 -7.60 -12.58
N ASN A 182 24.76 -7.51 -13.71
CA ASN A 182 24.96 -8.34 -14.90
C ASN A 182 26.02 -7.77 -15.88
N GLY A 183 26.73 -6.70 -15.52
CA GLY A 183 27.74 -6.08 -16.38
C GLY A 183 27.19 -5.62 -17.74
N ALA A 184 27.97 -5.82 -18.82
CA ALA A 184 27.62 -5.36 -20.17
C ALA A 184 26.46 -6.15 -20.83
N THR A 185 26.01 -7.27 -20.25
CA THR A 185 24.91 -8.08 -20.79
C THR A 185 23.54 -7.67 -20.27
N ALA A 186 23.43 -6.56 -19.52
CA ALA A 186 22.15 -6.05 -18.98
C ALA A 186 21.08 -5.74 -20.03
N HIS A 187 21.46 -5.59 -21.31
CA HIS A 187 20.54 -5.38 -22.43
C HIS A 187 19.94 -6.68 -23.00
N ALA A 188 20.42 -7.84 -22.57
CA ALA A 188 19.95 -9.14 -23.05
C ALA A 188 19.04 -9.81 -22.01
N SER A 189 17.95 -10.42 -22.45
CA SER A 189 17.13 -11.28 -21.59
C SER A 189 17.93 -12.54 -21.24
N ILE A 190 18.42 -12.63 -20.00
CA ILE A 190 19.20 -13.78 -19.54
C ILE A 190 18.24 -14.85 -19.02
N PRO A 191 18.38 -16.14 -19.41
CA PRO A 191 17.57 -17.23 -18.87
C PRO A 191 17.72 -17.38 -17.35
N PRO A 192 16.76 -18.05 -16.67
CA PRO A 192 16.90 -18.43 -15.26
C PRO A 192 18.21 -19.20 -15.03
N GLY A 193 19.08 -18.66 -14.17
CA GLY A 193 20.41 -19.22 -13.87
C GLY A 193 21.59 -18.64 -14.65
N GLY A 194 21.39 -17.63 -15.51
CA GLY A 194 22.49 -16.87 -16.13
C GLY A 194 22.68 -15.48 -15.50
N GLY A 195 23.88 -14.90 -15.60
CA GLY A 195 24.21 -13.60 -15.00
C GLY A 195 24.61 -13.70 -13.53
N SER A 196 24.34 -12.67 -12.73
CA SER A 196 24.61 -12.64 -11.28
C SER A 196 23.54 -13.30 -10.41
N GLN A 197 22.66 -14.12 -11.02
CA GLN A 197 21.58 -14.82 -10.33
C GLN A 197 22.13 -15.78 -9.26
N HIS A 198 21.45 -15.88 -8.13
CA HIS A 198 21.87 -16.78 -7.07
C HIS A 198 21.78 -18.25 -7.55
N MET A 199 22.91 -18.94 -7.63
CA MET A 199 22.99 -20.35 -8.07
C MET A 199 22.57 -21.29 -6.94
N PHE A 200 21.32 -21.18 -6.48
CA PHE A 200 20.75 -22.13 -5.53
C PHE A 200 20.06 -23.26 -6.29
N ASN A 201 20.70 -24.42 -6.34
CA ASN A 201 20.04 -25.63 -6.80
C ASN A 201 19.35 -26.30 -5.60
N PRO A 202 18.01 -26.25 -5.48
CA PRO A 202 17.31 -26.90 -4.37
C PRO A 202 17.53 -28.44 -4.35
N GLN A 203 18.03 -29.03 -5.45
CA GLN A 203 18.39 -30.45 -5.52
C GLN A 203 19.71 -30.80 -4.81
N THR A 204 20.58 -29.82 -4.50
CA THR A 204 21.88 -30.07 -3.87
C THR A 204 21.80 -30.10 -2.34
N ILE A 205 20.65 -29.71 -1.77
CA ILE A 205 20.42 -29.77 -0.33
C ILE A 205 19.88 -31.15 0.03
N ALA A 206 20.72 -31.94 0.71
CA ALA A 206 20.33 -33.21 1.33
C ALA A 206 19.50 -32.94 2.60
N THR A 207 18.31 -32.37 2.45
CA THR A 207 17.38 -32.13 3.57
C THR A 207 15.98 -32.58 3.15
N SER A 208 15.33 -33.38 3.99
CA SER A 208 13.99 -33.94 3.75
C SER A 208 12.85 -32.92 3.87
N ALA A 209 13.16 -31.69 4.27
CA ALA A 209 12.21 -30.59 4.32
C ALA A 209 12.17 -29.87 2.97
N GLN A 210 10.99 -29.76 2.37
CA GLN A 210 10.77 -28.86 1.24
C GLN A 210 10.94 -27.41 1.70
N VAL A 211 12.15 -26.87 1.57
CA VAL A 211 12.42 -25.47 1.88
C VAL A 211 11.94 -24.63 0.69
N GLN A 212 10.74 -24.04 0.79
CA GLN A 212 10.26 -23.00 -0.13
C GLN A 212 10.91 -21.64 0.20
N ALA A 213 12.24 -21.56 0.27
CA ALA A 213 12.92 -20.28 0.35
C ALA A 213 13.03 -19.69 -1.06
N GLN A 214 12.16 -18.75 -1.39
CA GLN A 214 12.30 -17.92 -2.58
C GLN A 214 13.38 -16.87 -2.29
N ILE A 215 14.57 -17.05 -2.86
CA ILE A 215 15.63 -16.05 -2.82
C ILE A 215 15.31 -15.03 -3.90
N TYR A 216 14.97 -13.81 -3.51
CA TYR A 216 14.79 -12.70 -4.44
C TYR A 216 16.14 -12.34 -5.07
N ASP A 217 16.16 -12.20 -6.39
CA ASP A 217 17.37 -11.75 -7.07
C ASP A 217 17.64 -10.26 -6.84
N LEU A 218 18.88 -9.83 -7.03
CA LEU A 218 19.27 -8.44 -6.86
C LEU A 218 18.54 -7.56 -7.89
N GLY A 219 17.66 -6.68 -7.41
CA GLY A 219 16.80 -5.85 -8.27
C GLY A 219 15.46 -6.49 -8.63
N GLU A 220 15.07 -7.60 -8.00
CA GLU A 220 13.72 -8.16 -8.18
C GLU A 220 12.67 -7.30 -7.47
N ASN A 221 11.84 -6.62 -8.27
CA ASN A 221 10.73 -5.81 -7.79
C ASN A 221 9.51 -6.68 -7.40
N PHE A 222 8.67 -6.16 -6.50
CA PHE A 222 7.36 -6.76 -6.24
C PHE A 222 6.52 -6.78 -7.51
N LYS A 223 5.87 -7.92 -7.78
CA LYS A 223 5.05 -8.11 -8.97
C LYS A 223 3.61 -7.72 -8.70
N GLY A 224 2.93 -7.21 -9.71
CA GLY A 224 1.54 -6.78 -9.63
C GLY A 224 0.75 -7.15 -10.88
N ILE A 225 -0.57 -7.24 -10.73
CA ILE A 225 -1.50 -7.52 -11.80
C ILE A 225 -2.61 -6.47 -11.81
N ILE A 226 -2.83 -5.87 -12.97
CA ILE A 226 -4.01 -5.04 -13.27
C ILE A 226 -4.94 -5.87 -14.15
N ARG A 227 -6.12 -6.24 -13.62
CA ARG A 227 -7.11 -7.02 -14.36
C ARG A 227 -7.94 -6.08 -15.26
N SER A 228 -8.54 -6.59 -16.34
CA SER A 228 -9.32 -5.78 -17.29
C SER A 228 -10.46 -5.01 -16.61
N GLN A 229 -11.12 -5.60 -15.62
CA GLN A 229 -12.18 -4.96 -14.84
C GLN A 229 -11.71 -3.84 -13.93
N ASP A 230 -10.41 -3.77 -13.60
CA ASP A 230 -9.86 -2.79 -12.66
C ASP A 230 -9.19 -1.60 -13.39
N ILE A 231 -9.35 -1.49 -14.72
CA ILE A 231 -8.75 -0.43 -15.54
C ILE A 231 -9.60 0.85 -15.54
N ARG A 232 -10.93 0.71 -15.62
CA ARG A 232 -11.88 1.83 -15.64
C ARG A 232 -12.98 1.61 -14.61
N SER A 233 -13.48 2.69 -14.02
CA SER A 233 -14.64 2.61 -13.14
C SER A 233 -15.89 2.18 -13.92
N THR A 234 -16.07 2.73 -15.12
CA THR A 234 -17.21 2.49 -16.03
C THR A 234 -16.85 1.61 -17.21
N GLU A 235 -17.83 0.92 -17.79
CA GLU A 235 -17.69 0.11 -19.02
C GLU A 235 -16.62 -0.99 -18.92
N ARG A 236 -16.51 -1.64 -17.76
CA ARG A 236 -15.49 -2.65 -17.45
C ARG A 236 -15.44 -3.82 -18.44
N ASP A 237 -16.57 -4.19 -19.02
CA ASP A 237 -16.68 -5.34 -19.94
C ASP A 237 -16.15 -5.05 -21.35
N ARG A 238 -16.08 -3.77 -21.75
CA ARG A 238 -15.58 -3.37 -23.08
C ARG A 238 -14.07 -3.11 -23.09
N VAL A 239 -13.41 -3.24 -21.94
CA VAL A 239 -12.00 -2.88 -21.79
C VAL A 239 -11.11 -3.92 -22.49
N VAL A 240 -10.39 -3.47 -23.52
CA VAL A 240 -9.34 -4.25 -24.17
C VAL A 240 -7.98 -3.79 -23.64
N VAL A 241 -7.35 -4.60 -22.79
CA VAL A 241 -6.10 -4.23 -22.08
C VAL A 241 -5.01 -3.74 -23.03
N GLY A 242 -4.88 -4.38 -24.20
CA GLY A 242 -3.88 -4.02 -25.22
C GLY A 242 -4.07 -2.62 -25.83
N GLU A 243 -5.25 -2.00 -25.71
CA GLU A 243 -5.47 -0.60 -26.14
C GLU A 243 -5.11 0.41 -25.04
N TYR A 244 -5.05 0.00 -23.78
CA TYR A 244 -4.84 0.90 -22.65
C TYR A 244 -3.40 0.91 -22.15
N PHE A 245 -2.69 -0.21 -22.27
CA PHE A 245 -1.30 -0.37 -21.83
C PHE A 245 -0.44 -0.98 -22.94
N LYS A 246 0.87 -0.71 -22.89
CA LYS A 246 1.92 -1.40 -23.65
C LYS A 246 3.06 -1.85 -22.72
N PRO A 247 3.81 -2.90 -23.09
CA PRO A 247 5.01 -3.28 -22.35
C PRO A 247 6.00 -2.10 -22.29
N GLY A 248 6.60 -1.88 -21.12
CA GLY A 248 7.50 -0.76 -20.86
C GLY A 248 6.82 0.52 -20.35
N ASP A 249 5.49 0.58 -20.37
CA ASP A 249 4.75 1.74 -19.85
C ASP A 249 4.91 1.90 -18.34
N MET A 250 5.03 3.15 -17.90
CA MET A 250 4.99 3.51 -16.48
C MET A 250 3.60 3.97 -16.12
N VAL A 251 2.95 3.24 -15.21
CA VAL A 251 1.56 3.41 -14.83
C VAL A 251 1.49 3.76 -13.35
N ARG A 252 0.76 4.81 -13.03
CA ARG A 252 0.35 5.14 -11.66
C ARG A 252 -0.90 4.33 -11.33
N ALA A 253 -0.80 3.45 -10.34
CA ALA A 253 -1.86 2.54 -9.95
C ALA A 253 -2.06 2.59 -8.43
N MET A 254 -3.19 2.08 -7.95
CA MET A 254 -3.48 1.95 -6.52
C MET A 254 -3.60 0.47 -6.17
N ILE A 255 -3.06 0.07 -5.03
CA ILE A 255 -3.16 -1.31 -4.55
C ILE A 255 -4.57 -1.55 -4.01
N ILE A 256 -5.23 -2.57 -4.53
CA ILE A 256 -6.53 -3.04 -4.03
C ILE A 256 -6.30 -4.00 -2.87
N SER A 257 -5.42 -4.99 -3.06
CA SER A 257 -5.10 -5.99 -2.07
C SER A 257 -3.70 -6.57 -2.29
N LEU A 258 -3.16 -7.17 -1.23
CA LEU A 258 -1.85 -7.86 -1.28
C LEU A 258 -1.85 -9.11 -2.17
N GLY A 259 -3.03 -9.66 -2.49
CA GLY A 259 -3.19 -10.82 -3.36
C GLY A 259 -2.79 -12.15 -2.72
N ASP A 260 -2.12 -13.00 -3.48
CA ASP A 260 -1.76 -14.38 -3.13
C ASP A 260 -0.30 -14.54 -2.66
N GLY A 261 0.37 -13.43 -2.33
CA GLY A 261 1.78 -13.38 -1.97
C GLY A 261 2.74 -13.41 -3.16
N SER A 262 2.26 -13.75 -4.37
CA SER A 262 3.06 -13.66 -5.61
C SER A 262 2.85 -12.34 -6.33
N ASN A 263 1.61 -11.84 -6.39
CA ASN A 263 1.29 -10.60 -7.10
C ASN A 263 0.31 -9.72 -6.32
N TYR A 264 0.62 -8.42 -6.26
CA TYR A 264 -0.33 -7.41 -5.79
C TYR A 264 -1.45 -7.20 -6.80
N TYR A 265 -2.69 -7.03 -6.32
CA TYR A 265 -3.79 -6.62 -7.20
C TYR A 265 -3.89 -5.11 -7.23
N LEU A 266 -3.87 -4.55 -8.43
CA LEU A 266 -3.81 -3.12 -8.66
C LEU A 266 -5.01 -2.64 -9.47
N THR A 267 -5.44 -1.41 -9.22
CA THR A 267 -6.45 -0.71 -10.01
C THR A 267 -5.88 0.57 -10.61
N THR A 268 -6.41 0.91 -11.78
CA THR A 268 -6.26 2.24 -12.38
C THR A 268 -7.62 2.92 -12.59
N ALA A 269 -8.69 2.47 -11.92
CA ALA A 269 -10.06 2.92 -12.17
C ALA A 269 -10.38 4.38 -11.77
N ARG A 270 -9.40 5.15 -11.28
CA ARG A 270 -9.52 6.57 -10.89
C ARG A 270 -8.93 7.50 -11.96
N ASN A 271 -9.31 8.78 -11.99
CA ASN A 271 -8.94 9.72 -13.06
C ASN A 271 -7.45 10.13 -13.03
N ASP A 272 -6.87 10.21 -11.85
CA ASP A 272 -5.46 10.53 -11.58
C ASP A 272 -4.54 9.29 -11.68
N LEU A 273 -5.11 8.09 -11.84
CA LEU A 273 -4.36 6.85 -12.07
C LEU A 273 -4.27 6.59 -13.58
N GLY A 274 -3.30 5.81 -14.04
CA GLY A 274 -3.11 5.52 -15.46
C GLY A 274 -1.67 5.68 -15.92
N VAL A 275 -1.44 5.59 -17.22
CA VAL A 275 -0.16 5.78 -17.88
C VAL A 275 0.32 7.21 -17.63
N VAL A 276 1.54 7.33 -17.13
CA VAL A 276 2.23 8.60 -16.87
C VAL A 276 3.40 8.77 -17.84
N PHE A 277 4.18 7.72 -18.07
CA PHE A 277 5.23 7.70 -19.08
C PHE A 277 5.04 6.56 -20.06
N ALA A 278 5.24 6.88 -21.32
CA ALA A 278 5.16 5.96 -22.43
C ALA A 278 6.21 6.31 -23.48
N LYS A 279 6.58 5.30 -24.26
CA LYS A 279 7.32 5.46 -25.50
C LYS A 279 6.50 4.93 -26.67
N SER A 280 6.75 5.47 -27.85
CA SER A 280 6.15 4.99 -29.10
C SER A 280 6.72 3.61 -29.48
N GLU A 281 6.00 2.91 -30.36
CA GLU A 281 6.42 1.61 -30.92
C GLU A 281 6.70 0.54 -29.84
N GLY A 282 5.94 0.58 -28.74
CA GLY A 282 6.07 -0.41 -27.66
C GLY A 282 7.40 -0.35 -26.90
N GLY A 283 8.05 0.82 -26.85
CA GLY A 283 9.26 1.04 -26.05
C GLY A 283 10.52 1.43 -26.84
N ALA A 284 10.50 1.22 -28.16
CA ALA A 284 11.66 1.48 -29.02
C ALA A 284 11.78 2.94 -29.48
N GLY A 285 10.65 3.65 -29.59
CA GLY A 285 10.60 5.00 -30.10
C GLY A 285 10.82 6.10 -29.05
N SER A 286 10.42 7.32 -29.43
CA SER A 286 10.52 8.54 -28.62
C SER A 286 9.51 8.58 -27.47
N LEU A 287 9.73 9.50 -26.53
CA LEU A 287 8.80 9.75 -25.43
C LEU A 287 7.50 10.33 -25.96
N MET A 288 6.37 9.79 -25.50
CA MET A 288 5.05 10.27 -25.86
C MET A 288 4.46 11.17 -24.77
N TYR A 289 3.59 12.10 -25.18
CA TYR A 289 2.88 12.99 -24.28
C TYR A 289 1.36 12.76 -24.35
N PRO A 290 0.64 12.80 -23.22
CA PRO A 290 -0.82 12.65 -23.23
C PRO A 290 -1.47 13.89 -23.86
N ILE A 291 -2.27 13.68 -24.92
CA ILE A 291 -3.15 14.74 -25.46
C ILE A 291 -4.50 14.71 -24.71
N ASP A 292 -5.04 13.51 -24.55
CA ASP A 292 -6.36 13.26 -23.98
C ASP A 292 -6.30 12.08 -23.01
N TRP A 293 -7.39 11.81 -22.27
CA TRP A 293 -7.46 10.69 -21.33
C TRP A 293 -7.30 9.31 -21.99
N GLN A 294 -7.50 9.21 -23.32
CA GLN A 294 -7.31 7.96 -24.09
C GLN A 294 -6.14 7.96 -25.08
N HIS A 295 -5.50 9.09 -25.35
CA HIS A 295 -4.57 9.23 -26.48
C HIS A 295 -3.26 9.89 -26.08
N MET A 296 -2.14 9.27 -26.47
CA MET A 296 -0.79 9.82 -26.38
C MET A 296 -0.23 10.10 -27.77
N LEU A 297 0.53 11.17 -27.91
CA LEU A 297 1.19 11.59 -29.13
C LEU A 297 2.69 11.53 -28.98
N ASP A 298 3.34 10.95 -29.97
CA ASP A 298 4.77 11.11 -30.18
C ASP A 298 5.02 12.44 -30.94
N PRO A 299 5.72 13.41 -30.34
CA PRO A 299 5.95 14.72 -30.96
C PRO A 299 6.88 14.64 -32.18
N ASP A 300 7.74 13.62 -32.27
CA ASP A 300 8.72 13.50 -33.35
C ASP A 300 8.09 12.86 -34.60
N THR A 301 7.27 11.82 -34.40
CA THR A 301 6.64 11.05 -35.49
C THR A 301 5.23 11.52 -35.83
N GLY A 302 4.55 12.21 -34.91
CA GLY A 302 3.15 12.58 -35.04
C GLY A 302 2.18 11.40 -34.84
N LEU A 303 2.68 10.22 -34.44
CA LEU A 303 1.85 9.04 -34.23
C LEU A 303 1.03 9.17 -32.94
N VAL A 304 -0.27 8.88 -33.05
CA VAL A 304 -1.19 8.85 -31.92
C VAL A 304 -1.47 7.41 -31.55
N GLU A 305 -1.14 7.04 -30.31
CA GLU A 305 -1.45 5.73 -29.75
C GLU A 305 -2.51 5.85 -28.65
N LYS A 306 -3.39 4.85 -28.58
CA LYS A 306 -4.33 4.73 -27.47
C LYS A 306 -3.61 4.25 -26.21
N ARG A 307 -3.89 4.89 -25.08
CA ARG A 307 -3.41 4.58 -23.73
C ARG A 307 -4.41 5.08 -22.68
N LYS A 308 -4.46 4.46 -21.49
CA LYS A 308 -5.25 4.98 -20.36
C LYS A 308 -4.46 6.04 -19.62
N ASN A 309 -4.55 7.31 -19.99
CA ASN A 309 -3.68 8.34 -19.41
C ASN A 309 -4.17 8.78 -18.03
N ALA A 310 -3.22 9.02 -17.12
CA ALA A 310 -3.49 9.69 -15.86
C ALA A 310 -3.68 11.19 -16.11
N ASN A 311 -4.65 11.82 -15.42
CA ASN A 311 -4.77 13.27 -15.47
C ASN A 311 -3.64 13.92 -14.64
N PRO A 312 -2.77 14.74 -15.25
CA PRO A 312 -1.61 15.32 -14.58
C PRO A 312 -1.92 16.51 -13.65
N PHE A 313 -3.15 17.05 -13.69
CA PHE A 313 -3.52 18.28 -12.96
C PHE A 313 -4.51 18.04 -11.80
N VAL A 314 -4.65 16.80 -11.34
CA VAL A 314 -5.53 16.44 -10.19
C VAL A 314 -4.80 16.64 -8.87
#